data_AF-G6EJV8-F1
#
_entry.id   AF-G6EJV8-F1
#
_cell.length_a   1.000
_cell.length_b   1.000
_cell.length_c   1.000
_cell.angle_alpha   90.00
_cell.angle_beta   90.00
_cell.angle_gamma   90.00
#
_symmetry.space_group_name_H-M   'P 1'
#
loop_
_entity.id
_entity.type
_entity.pdbx_description
1 polymer ?
#
loop_
_entity_poly.entity_id
_entity_poly.type
_entity_poly.pdbx_seq_one_letter_code
_entity_poly.pdbx_strand_id
1 'polypeptide(L)'
;MTVIGHNRIRGADNFDGYEVLAHPLPDREDRVFHRGEPGASQTSVTYGSHDIQIARPTGPGSRSLLAILMHHGGGRHILEFYEGALPVTATLLALPERAQYALAYALFKQADECAMAARADEASRWAQAFVDGRIRKRRRGGQRYVNIESPAEKERRCA
;
A
#
# COMPACT_ATOMS: atom_id res chain seq x y z
N MET A 1 4.13 10.30 -18.50
CA MET A 1 3.27 10.22 -17.29
C MET A 1 4.09 9.53 -16.23
N THR A 2 4.71 10.30 -15.34
CA THR A 2 5.58 9.80 -14.27
C THR A 2 4.66 9.24 -13.19
N VAL A 3 4.64 7.92 -13.02
CA VAL A 3 3.85 7.29 -11.96
C VAL A 3 4.49 7.68 -10.63
N ILE A 4 3.90 8.66 -9.94
CA ILE A 4 4.19 8.91 -8.53
C ILE A 4 3.48 7.80 -7.76
N GLY A 5 4.27 6.95 -7.09
CA GLY A 5 3.74 5.87 -6.25
C GLY A 5 4.05 4.48 -6.80
N HIS A 6 5.32 4.08 -6.71
CA HIS A 6 5.68 2.65 -6.69
C HIS A 6 5.36 2.04 -5.30
N ASN A 7 4.20 2.38 -4.74
CA ASN A 7 3.77 1.86 -3.45
C ASN A 7 3.27 0.44 -3.69
N ARG A 8 3.96 -0.54 -3.13
CA ARG A 8 3.60 -1.94 -3.32
C ARG A 8 3.06 -2.50 -2.02
N ILE A 9 1.76 -2.77 -2.01
CA ILE A 9 1.11 -3.53 -0.94
C ILE A 9 0.97 -4.97 -1.37
N ARG A 10 1.48 -5.88 -0.55
CA ARG A 10 1.39 -7.32 -0.79
C ARG A 10 1.15 -8.08 0.51
N GLY A 11 0.44 -9.21 0.40
CA GLY A 11 0.46 -10.22 1.44
C GLY A 11 1.85 -10.87 1.54
N ALA A 12 2.19 -11.35 2.72
CA ALA A 12 3.44 -12.05 2.99
C ALA A 12 3.21 -13.19 3.99
N ASP A 13 3.99 -14.26 3.87
CA ASP A 13 3.92 -15.37 4.82
C ASP A 13 4.69 -15.02 6.11
N ASN A 14 5.81 -14.31 5.96
CA ASN A 14 6.64 -13.79 7.04
C ASN A 14 7.26 -12.43 6.65
N PHE A 15 8.04 -11.85 7.56
CA PHE A 15 8.78 -10.60 7.32
C PHE A 15 10.28 -10.85 7.10
N ASP A 16 10.65 -12.05 6.65
CA ASP A 16 12.04 -12.33 6.31
C ASP A 16 12.51 -11.42 5.18
N GLY A 17 13.78 -11.01 5.24
CA GLY A 17 14.34 -10.04 4.28
C GLY A 17 14.04 -8.58 4.62
N TYR A 18 13.58 -8.29 5.83
CA TYR A 18 13.42 -6.94 6.36
C TYR A 18 14.21 -6.75 7.66
N GLU A 19 14.93 -5.64 7.76
CA GLU A 19 15.58 -5.16 8.97
C GLU A 19 14.62 -4.20 9.68
N VAL A 20 14.18 -4.55 10.89
CA VAL A 20 13.28 -3.70 11.68
C VAL A 20 14.06 -2.51 12.22
N LEU A 21 13.59 -1.30 11.88
CA LEU A 21 14.15 -0.02 12.33
C LEU A 21 13.42 0.50 13.58
N ALA A 22 12.11 0.26 13.68
CA ALA A 22 11.31 0.60 14.85
C ALA A 22 10.08 -0.32 14.98
N HIS A 23 9.66 -0.58 16.22
CA HIS A 23 8.46 -1.35 16.56
C HIS A 23 7.62 -0.55 17.56
N PRO A 24 6.89 0.49 17.10
CA PRO A 24 6.14 1.35 18.00
C PRO A 24 4.96 0.61 18.62
N LEU A 25 4.75 0.80 19.93
CA LEU A 25 3.66 0.17 20.69
C LEU A 25 3.62 -1.36 20.50
N PRO A 26 4.69 -2.10 20.85
CA PRO A 26 4.75 -3.55 20.65
C PRO A 26 3.68 -4.28 21.47
N ASP A 27 3.32 -3.73 22.63
CA ASP A 27 2.26 -4.25 23.48
C ASP A 27 0.88 -3.86 22.95
N ARG A 28 0.03 -4.88 22.77
CA ARG A 28 -1.33 -4.75 22.24
C ARG A 28 -2.17 -3.70 22.98
N GLU A 29 -2.04 -3.69 24.30
CA GLU A 29 -2.87 -2.87 25.19
C GLU A 29 -2.49 -1.38 25.12
N ASP A 30 -1.29 -1.05 24.64
CA ASP A 30 -0.85 0.34 24.49
C ASP A 30 -1.47 1.03 23.27
N ARG A 31 -2.05 0.26 22.34
CA ARG A 31 -2.64 0.72 21.07
C ARG A 31 -4.06 1.25 21.24
N VAL A 32 -4.33 1.91 22.37
CA VAL A 32 -5.61 2.56 22.67
C VAL A 32 -5.43 4.06 22.53
N PHE A 33 -6.29 4.70 21.74
CA PHE A 33 -6.26 6.13 21.46
C PHE A 33 -7.56 6.78 21.94
N HIS A 34 -7.45 7.76 22.81
CA HIS A 34 -8.59 8.46 23.39
C HIS A 34 -8.98 9.66 22.53
N ARG A 35 -10.27 9.79 22.23
CA ARG A 35 -10.86 10.95 21.54
C ARG A 35 -11.64 11.79 22.56
N GLY A 36 -11.28 13.07 22.68
CA GLY A 36 -12.02 14.07 23.46
C GLY A 36 -11.13 15.19 23.99
N GLU A 37 -11.68 16.41 24.06
CA GLU A 37 -11.12 17.48 24.90
C GLU A 37 -11.30 17.16 26.39
N PRO A 38 -10.50 17.75 27.29
CA PRO A 38 -10.69 17.58 28.73
C PRO A 38 -12.14 17.94 29.14
N GLY A 39 -12.89 16.98 29.67
CA GLY A 39 -14.25 17.19 30.20
C GLY A 39 -15.39 16.55 29.40
N ALA A 40 -15.14 15.97 28.22
CA ALA A 40 -16.13 15.20 27.48
C ALA A 40 -16.00 13.68 27.73
N SER A 41 -17.06 12.92 27.43
CA SER A 41 -17.05 11.44 27.41
C SER A 41 -15.90 10.94 26.54
N GLN A 42 -14.85 10.40 27.16
CA GLN A 42 -13.69 9.85 26.47
C GLN A 42 -14.13 8.62 25.67
N THR A 43 -14.23 8.77 24.35
CA THR A 43 -14.44 7.62 23.47
C THR A 43 -13.08 7.11 23.05
N SER A 44 -12.79 5.84 23.35
CA SER A 44 -11.49 5.24 23.04
C SER A 44 -11.60 4.35 21.81
N VAL A 45 -10.63 4.46 20.90
CA VAL A 45 -10.48 3.55 19.75
C VAL A 45 -9.27 2.66 20.02
N THR A 46 -9.45 1.34 19.95
CA THR A 46 -8.35 0.38 20.07
C THR A 46 -7.91 -0.10 18.69
N TYR A 47 -6.60 -0.14 18.49
CA TYR A 47 -5.93 -0.75 17.35
C TYR A 47 -5.12 -1.98 17.78
N GLY A 48 -5.48 -2.60 18.92
CA GLY A 48 -4.76 -3.73 19.49
C GLY A 48 -4.57 -4.93 18.54
N SER A 49 -5.44 -5.07 17.53
CA SER A 49 -5.33 -6.11 16.51
C SER A 49 -4.35 -5.81 15.37
N HIS A 50 -3.71 -4.64 15.36
CA HIS A 50 -2.83 -4.18 14.27
C HIS A 50 -1.43 -3.95 14.81
N ASP A 51 -0.54 -4.90 14.59
CA ASP A 51 0.88 -4.81 14.90
C ASP A 51 1.63 -4.18 13.73
N ILE A 52 2.46 -3.19 14.04
CA ILE A 52 3.18 -2.41 13.03
C ILE A 52 4.66 -2.39 13.36
N GLN A 53 5.47 -2.67 12.34
CA GLN A 53 6.90 -2.45 12.37
C GLN A 53 7.30 -1.57 11.19
N ILE A 54 8.26 -0.69 11.44
CA ILE A 54 8.91 0.13 10.42
C ILE A 54 10.23 -0.54 10.12
N ALA A 55 10.49 -0.83 8.85
CA ALA A 55 11.61 -1.65 8.44
C ALA A 55 12.23 -1.20 7.12
N ARG A 56 13.37 -1.77 6.78
CA ARG A 56 14.04 -1.62 5.49
C ARG A 56 14.25 -3.00 4.85
N PRO A 57 14.02 -3.18 3.55
CA PRO A 57 14.34 -4.44 2.89
C PRO A 57 15.87 -4.68 2.90
N THR A 58 16.33 -5.92 3.03
CA THR A 58 17.76 -6.25 3.15
C THR A 58 18.45 -6.59 1.81
N GLY A 59 17.70 -6.59 0.70
CA GLY A 59 18.22 -6.96 -0.63
C GLY A 59 19.08 -5.88 -1.33
N PRO A 60 19.83 -6.22 -2.39
CA PRO A 60 20.59 -5.25 -3.16
C PRO A 60 19.67 -4.18 -3.78
N GLY A 61 20.05 -2.90 -3.65
CA GLY A 61 19.26 -1.76 -4.17
C GLY A 61 18.12 -1.28 -3.27
N SER A 62 17.99 -1.81 -2.06
CA SER A 62 16.89 -1.51 -1.13
C SER A 62 17.13 -0.32 -0.19
N ARG A 63 18.32 0.30 -0.20
CA ARG A 63 18.69 1.33 0.78
C ARG A 63 17.78 2.56 0.76
N SER A 64 17.12 2.81 -0.37
CA SER A 64 16.15 3.90 -0.56
C SER A 64 14.70 3.45 -0.41
N LEU A 65 14.44 2.26 0.14
CA LEU A 65 13.09 1.76 0.39
C LEU A 65 12.80 1.79 1.89
N LEU A 66 11.62 2.31 2.23
CA LEU A 66 10.99 2.13 3.53
C LEU A 66 9.91 1.07 3.39
N ALA A 67 9.78 0.23 4.41
CA ALA A 67 8.71 -0.74 4.52
C ALA A 67 7.93 -0.51 5.81
N ILE A 68 6.60 -0.55 5.72
CA ILE A 68 5.71 -0.68 6.87
C ILE A 68 5.20 -2.12 6.84
N LEU A 69 5.55 -2.89 7.86
CA LEU A 69 5.13 -4.26 8.07
C LEU A 69 3.91 -4.24 8.98
N MET A 70 2.82 -4.84 8.53
CA MET A 70 1.56 -4.87 9.25
C MET A 70 1.15 -6.33 9.49
N HIS A 71 0.88 -6.68 10.74
CA HIS A 71 0.28 -7.97 11.09
C HIS A 71 -1.06 -7.73 11.80
N HIS A 72 -2.12 -8.33 11.27
CA HIS A 72 -3.45 -8.30 11.87
C HIS A 72 -4.18 -9.61 11.62
N GLY A 73 -5.44 -9.73 12.07
CA GLY A 73 -6.24 -10.96 11.91
C GLY A 73 -6.46 -11.44 10.47
N GLY A 74 -6.12 -10.63 9.46
CA GLY A 74 -6.16 -10.99 8.04
C GLY A 74 -4.84 -11.57 7.50
N GLY A 75 -3.79 -11.62 8.33
CA GLY A 75 -2.46 -12.09 7.97
C GLY A 75 -1.41 -10.99 8.06
N ARG A 76 -0.29 -11.21 7.35
CA ARG A 76 0.84 -10.28 7.29
C ARG A 76 0.85 -9.57 5.94
N HIS A 77 1.10 -8.27 5.99
CA HIS A 77 1.14 -7.43 4.82
C HIS A 77 2.32 -6.48 4.90
N ILE A 78 2.81 -6.11 3.73
CA ILE A 78 3.98 -5.24 3.58
C ILE A 78 3.59 -4.13 2.64
N LEU A 79 3.81 -2.89 3.07
CA LEU A 79 3.77 -1.69 2.24
C LEU A 79 5.20 -1.21 2.04
N GLU A 80 5.70 -1.28 0.80
CA GLU A 80 6.99 -0.71 0.43
C GLU A 80 6.78 0.58 -0.36
N PHE A 81 7.60 1.59 -0.09
CA PHE A 81 7.66 2.80 -0.92
C PHE A 81 9.05 3.41 -0.96
N TYR A 82 9.33 4.11 -2.06
CA TYR A 82 10.62 4.75 -2.30
C TYR A 82 10.77 6.05 -1.52
N GLU A 83 11.86 6.15 -0.78
CA GLU A 83 12.43 7.39 -0.26
C GLU A 83 13.09 8.16 -1.41
N GLY A 84 12.25 8.79 -2.23
CA GLY A 84 12.69 9.69 -3.29
C GLY A 84 12.75 11.12 -2.78
N ALA A 85 11.66 11.86 -3.01
CA ALA A 85 11.60 13.31 -2.78
C ALA A 85 11.34 13.73 -1.33
N LEU A 86 10.95 12.80 -0.44
CA LEU A 86 10.60 13.08 0.95
C LEU A 86 11.38 12.15 1.89
N PRO A 87 11.98 12.68 2.99
CA PRO A 87 12.74 11.89 3.95
C PRO A 87 11.81 11.19 4.95
N VAL A 88 10.89 10.36 4.45
CA VAL A 88 9.79 9.77 5.25
C VAL A 88 10.31 8.95 6.42
N THR A 89 11.37 8.15 6.24
CA THR A 89 11.96 7.36 7.33
C THR A 89 12.50 8.26 8.43
N ALA A 90 13.31 9.27 8.09
CA ALA A 90 13.88 10.15 9.10
C ALA A 90 12.80 10.87 9.90
N THR A 91 11.77 11.39 9.23
CA THR A 91 10.63 12.03 9.90
C THR A 91 9.86 11.04 10.78
N LEU A 92 9.56 9.85 10.27
CA LEU A 92 8.79 8.83 10.99
C LEU A 92 9.55 8.28 12.21
N LEU A 93 10.87 8.10 12.11
CA LEU A 93 11.74 7.63 13.19
C LEU A 93 11.99 8.68 14.27
N ALA A 94 11.84 9.96 13.96
CA ALA A 94 11.98 11.05 14.94
C ALA A 94 10.72 11.30 15.78
N LEU A 95 9.58 10.70 15.43
CA LEU A 95 8.33 10.87 16.16
C LEU A 95 8.33 10.06 17.48
N PRO A 96 7.64 10.55 18.53
CA PRO A 96 7.31 9.73 19.69
C PRO A 96 6.55 8.48 19.26
N GLU A 97 6.75 7.35 19.95
CA GLU A 97 6.23 6.02 19.54
C GLU A 97 4.74 6.02 19.19
N ARG A 98 3.92 6.70 19.99
CA ARG A 98 2.47 6.78 19.75
C ARG A 98 2.12 7.52 18.45
N ALA A 99 2.84 8.60 18.14
CA ALA A 99 2.67 9.34 16.89
C ALA A 99 3.27 8.56 15.70
N GLN A 100 4.38 7.87 15.92
CA GLN A 100 5.00 6.97 14.96
C GLN A 100 4.04 5.85 14.55
N TYR A 101 3.41 5.16 15.51
CA TYR A 101 2.38 4.15 15.28
C TYR A 101 1.21 4.72 14.49
N ALA A 102 0.64 5.84 14.96
CA ALA A 102 -0.55 6.44 14.35
C ALA A 102 -0.30 6.82 12.88
N LEU A 103 0.84 7.44 12.59
CA LEU A 103 1.20 7.83 11.22
C LEU A 103 1.48 6.61 10.34
N ALA A 104 2.23 5.62 10.84
CA ALA A 104 2.51 4.39 10.10
C ALA A 104 1.23 3.61 9.77
N TYR A 105 0.30 3.50 10.74
CA TYR A 105 -1.01 2.90 10.55
C TYR A 105 -1.82 3.64 9.48
N ALA A 106 -1.89 4.97 9.57
CA ALA A 106 -2.64 5.79 8.61
C ALA A 106 -2.08 5.68 7.19
N LEU A 107 -0.75 5.74 7.03
CA LEU A 107 -0.08 5.54 5.74
C LEU A 107 -0.42 4.17 5.15
N PHE A 108 -0.36 3.13 5.99
CA PHE A 108 -0.68 1.77 5.56
C PHE A 108 -2.13 1.65 5.07
N LYS A 109 -3.09 2.06 5.90
CA LYS A 109 -4.52 1.94 5.59
C LYS A 109 -4.92 2.78 4.39
N GLN A 110 -4.42 4.01 4.28
CA GLN A 110 -4.73 4.86 3.14
C GLN A 110 -4.18 4.28 1.83
N ALA A 111 -2.96 3.73 1.87
CA ALA A 111 -2.37 3.09 0.70
C ALA A 111 -3.15 1.83 0.29
N ASP A 112 -3.65 1.05 1.25
CA ASP A 112 -4.47 -0.15 1.02
C ASP A 112 -5.82 0.21 0.36
N GLU A 113 -6.52 1.21 0.89
CA GLU A 113 -7.76 1.73 0.31
C GLU A 113 -7.55 2.28 -1.11
N CYS A 114 -6.50 3.07 -1.32
CA CYS A 114 -6.15 3.58 -2.65
C CYS A 114 -5.83 2.45 -3.64
N ALA A 115 -5.11 1.41 -3.20
CA ALA A 115 -4.81 0.25 -4.03
C ALA A 115 -6.08 -0.54 -4.40
N MET A 116 -7.01 -0.69 -3.47
CA MET A 116 -8.31 -1.32 -3.72
C MET A 116 -9.15 -0.52 -4.72
N ALA A 117 -9.24 0.81 -4.54
CA ALA A 117 -9.94 1.69 -5.47
C ALA A 117 -9.34 1.63 -6.88
N ALA A 118 -8.01 1.67 -7.00
CA ALA A 118 -7.32 1.57 -8.29
C ALA A 118 -7.57 0.23 -8.99
N ARG A 119 -7.60 -0.88 -8.25
CA ARG A 119 -7.96 -2.20 -8.81
C ARG A 119 -9.41 -2.25 -9.29
N ALA A 120 -10.33 -1.64 -8.54
CA ALA A 120 -11.75 -1.59 -8.92
C ALA A 120 -11.98 -0.74 -10.16
N ASP A 121 -11.32 0.41 -10.26
CA ASP A 121 -11.35 1.28 -11.45
C ASP A 121 -10.80 0.56 -12.69
N GLU A 122 -9.61 -0.06 -12.57
CA GLU A 122 -9.01 -0.81 -13.65
C GLU A 122 -9.90 -2.00 -14.05
N ALA A 123 -10.46 -2.76 -13.10
CA ALA A 123 -11.39 -3.85 -13.39
C ALA A 123 -12.62 -3.37 -14.17
N SER A 124 -13.19 -2.21 -13.78
CA SER A 124 -14.33 -1.60 -14.47
C SER A 124 -13.96 -1.19 -15.90
N ARG A 125 -12.78 -0.60 -16.09
CA ARG A 125 -12.24 -0.24 -17.40
C ARG A 125 -12.08 -1.47 -18.30
N TRP A 126 -11.57 -2.59 -17.78
CA TRP A 126 -11.44 -3.84 -18.52
C TRP A 126 -12.81 -4.47 -18.85
N ALA A 127 -13.75 -4.44 -17.91
CA ALA A 127 -15.12 -4.94 -18.14
C ALA A 127 -15.82 -4.16 -19.27
N GLN A 128 -15.73 -2.83 -19.25
CA GLN A 128 -16.28 -2.00 -20.32
C GLN A 128 -15.59 -2.28 -21.67
N ALA A 129 -14.26 -2.39 -21.68
CA ALA A 129 -13.53 -2.73 -22.89
C ALA A 129 -13.89 -4.12 -23.46
N PHE A 130 -14.25 -5.07 -22.60
CA PHE A 130 -14.76 -6.37 -23.04
C PHE A 130 -16.13 -6.23 -23.74
N VAL A 131 -17.08 -5.53 -23.11
CA VAL A 131 -18.42 -5.26 -23.68
C VAL A 131 -18.30 -4.53 -25.03
N ASP A 132 -17.39 -3.56 -25.12
CA ASP A 132 -17.16 -2.80 -26.35
C ASP A 132 -16.38 -3.59 -27.42
N GLY A 133 -15.91 -4.80 -27.15
CA GLY A 133 -15.08 -5.58 -28.08
C GLY A 133 -13.72 -4.94 -28.37
N ARG A 134 -13.16 -4.19 -27.40
CA ARG A 134 -11.87 -3.47 -27.50
C ARG A 134 -10.68 -4.24 -26.92
N ILE A 135 -10.89 -5.44 -26.38
CA ILE A 135 -9.80 -6.28 -25.88
C ILE A 135 -9.10 -6.98 -27.05
N ARG A 136 -7.78 -6.80 -27.12
CA ARG A 136 -6.94 -7.49 -28.11
C ARG A 136 -5.94 -8.39 -27.44
N LYS A 137 -5.69 -9.51 -28.11
CA LYS A 137 -4.68 -10.50 -27.73
C LYS A 137 -3.68 -10.59 -28.86
N ARG A 138 -2.41 -10.40 -28.57
CA ARG A 138 -1.31 -10.56 -29.53
C ARG A 138 -0.30 -11.55 -28.99
N ARG A 139 0.34 -12.31 -29.88
CA ARG A 139 1.47 -13.17 -29.51
C ARG A 139 2.74 -12.62 -30.15
N ARG A 140 3.79 -12.40 -29.36
CA ARG A 140 5.10 -11.95 -29.85
C ARG A 140 6.18 -12.64 -29.04
N GLY A 141 7.17 -13.25 -29.71
CA GLY A 141 8.29 -13.93 -29.04
C GLY A 141 7.86 -15.03 -28.06
N GLY A 142 6.79 -15.77 -28.38
CA GLY A 142 6.24 -16.81 -27.50
C GLY A 142 5.31 -16.30 -26.39
N GLN A 143 5.39 -15.01 -26.01
CA GLN A 143 4.56 -14.40 -24.98
C GLN A 143 3.20 -13.91 -25.53
N ARG A 144 2.16 -13.97 -24.69
CA ARG A 144 0.82 -13.41 -24.97
C ARG A 144 0.70 -12.05 -24.30
N TYR A 145 0.34 -11.04 -25.07
CA TYR A 145 0.05 -9.70 -24.61
C TYR A 145 -1.43 -9.41 -24.77
N VAL A 146 -2.02 -8.77 -23.78
CA VAL A 146 -3.41 -8.32 -23.81
C VAL A 146 -3.41 -6.81 -23.62
N ASN A 147 -4.11 -6.08 -24.47
CA ASN A 147 -4.26 -4.64 -24.36
C ASN A 147 -5.70 -4.22 -24.68
N ILE A 148 -6.10 -3.08 -24.12
CA ILE A 148 -7.34 -2.40 -24.45
C ILE A 148 -7.04 -1.41 -25.58
N GLU A 149 -7.71 -1.57 -26.73
CA GLU A 149 -7.73 -0.54 -27.77
C GLU A 149 -8.56 0.67 -27.30
N SER A 150 -8.12 1.86 -27.69
CA SER A 150 -8.92 3.08 -27.62
C SER A 150 -10.12 3.00 -28.59
N PRO A 151 -11.19 3.78 -28.37
CA PRO A 151 -12.32 3.84 -29.29
C PRO A 151 -11.90 4.17 -30.75
N ALA A 152 -11.00 5.14 -30.92
CA ALA A 152 -10.50 5.54 -32.24
C ALA A 152 -9.63 4.46 -32.94
N GLU A 153 -8.95 3.60 -32.18
CA GLU A 153 -8.24 2.44 -32.74
C GLU A 153 -9.22 1.36 -33.20
N LYS A 154 -10.30 1.12 -32.45
CA LYS A 154 -11.37 0.19 -32.85
C LYS A 154 -12.05 0.66 -34.14
N GLU A 155 -12.42 1.93 -34.22
CA GLU A 155 -13.07 2.51 -35.40
C GLU A 155 -12.21 2.33 -36.66
N ARG A 156 -10.93 2.68 -36.59
CA ARG A 156 -9.97 2.49 -37.70
C ARG A 156 -9.79 1.04 -38.14
N ARG A 157 -10.07 0.08 -37.26
CA ARG A 157 -9.98 -1.35 -37.56
C ARG A 157 -11.28 -1.90 -38.18
N CYS A 158 -12.41 -1.29 -37.86
CA CYS A 158 -13.73 -1.72 -38.33
C CYS A 158 -14.21 -0.98 -39.59
N ALA A 159 -13.55 0.12 -39.94
CA ALA A 159 -13.68 0.79 -41.25
C ALA A 159 -12.93 -0.01 -42.33
#